data_AF-A0A060CHT1-F1
#
_entry.id   AF-A0A060CHT1-F1
#
_cell.length_a   1.000
_cell.length_b   1.000
_cell.length_c   1.000
_cell.angle_alpha   90.00
_cell.angle_beta   90.00
_cell.angle_gamma   90.00
#
_symmetry.space_group_name_H-M   'P 1'
#
loop_
_entity.id
_entity.type
_entity.pdbx_description
1 polymer ?
#
loop_
_entity_poly.entity_id
_entity_poly.type
_entity_poly.pdbx_seq_one_letter_code
_entity_poly.pdbx_strand_id
1 'polypeptide(L)'
;VVAEYWHDDPGVLSNYLDLVDQQLMLFDVRLHHHFHDASKAGADYDLRTIFDGTLVASHPDHAVTLVENHDTQPLQSLETPVEPWFKPLAYALILLREQGVPSVFHADLYGADYSDKGGDGEEHAIVMPAIEALPKLIEARRRFANGPQTDLFDDPHLIG
;
A
#
# COMPACT_ATOMS: atom_id res chain seq x y z
N VAL A 1 16.35 -8.62 -4.38
CA VAL A 1 16.56 -8.04 -3.03
C VAL A 1 15.66 -6.81 -2.94
N VAL A 2 15.02 -6.55 -1.81
CA VAL A 2 14.18 -5.35 -1.60
C VAL A 2 14.96 -4.38 -0.74
N ALA A 3 15.00 -3.10 -1.12
CA ALA A 3 15.56 -2.04 -0.30
C ALA A 3 14.46 -1.08 0.16
N GLU A 4 14.52 -0.71 1.42
CA GLU A 4 13.67 0.33 2.00
C GLU A 4 14.32 1.69 1.75
N TYR A 5 14.05 2.25 0.57
CA TYR A 5 14.38 3.63 0.25
C TYR A 5 13.11 4.47 0.38
N TRP A 6 12.86 5.02 1.57
CA TRP A 6 11.61 5.69 1.88
C TRP A 6 11.57 7.11 1.31
N HIS A 7 11.09 7.26 0.07
CA HIS A 7 10.94 8.53 -0.62
C HIS A 7 9.70 8.51 -1.51
N ASP A 8 8.95 9.61 -1.56
CA ASP A 8 7.67 9.71 -2.29
C ASP A 8 7.82 10.18 -3.74
N ASP A 9 8.92 10.85 -4.09
CA ASP A 9 9.26 11.24 -5.46
C ASP A 9 9.69 10.04 -6.33
N PRO A 10 8.91 9.66 -7.37
CA PRO A 10 9.24 8.56 -8.26
C PRO A 10 10.51 8.81 -9.10
N GLY A 11 10.86 10.06 -9.37
CA GLY A 11 12.10 10.42 -10.07
C GLY A 11 13.34 10.12 -9.23
N VAL A 12 13.26 10.31 -7.91
CA VAL A 12 14.34 9.93 -6.99
C VAL A 12 14.50 8.41 -6.93
N LEU A 13 13.39 7.68 -6.84
CA LEU A 13 13.40 6.20 -6.84
C LEU A 13 13.94 5.64 -8.18
N SER A 14 13.52 6.20 -9.31
CA SER A 14 14.02 5.83 -10.63
C SER A 14 15.52 6.06 -10.75
N ASN A 15 16.01 7.23 -10.33
CA ASN A 15 17.45 7.53 -10.34
C ASN A 15 18.23 6.56 -9.44
N TYR A 16 17.66 6.17 -8.29
CA TYR A 16 18.29 5.19 -7.40
C TYR A 16 18.37 3.80 -8.06
N LEU A 17 17.32 3.37 -8.76
CA LEU A 17 17.33 2.12 -9.51
C LEU A 17 18.41 2.11 -10.60
N ASP A 18 18.59 3.23 -11.30
CA ASP A 18 19.65 3.36 -12.32
C ASP A 18 21.05 3.29 -11.70
N LEU A 19 21.26 3.89 -10.52
CA LEU A 19 22.55 3.84 -9.81
C LEU A 19 22.94 2.43 -9.34
N VAL A 20 21.97 1.54 -9.17
CA VAL A 20 22.18 0.15 -8.72
C VAL A 20 21.99 -0.88 -9.85
N ASP A 21 22.05 -0.43 -11.11
CA ASP A 21 21.86 -1.26 -12.31
C ASP A 21 20.57 -2.11 -12.26
N GLN A 22 19.49 -1.54 -11.69
CA GLN A 22 18.18 -2.17 -11.54
C GLN A 22 18.21 -3.54 -10.80
N GLN A 23 19.22 -3.79 -9.96
CA GLN A 23 19.35 -5.07 -9.25
C GLN A 23 18.41 -5.21 -8.04
N LEU A 24 17.71 -4.13 -7.67
CA LEU A 24 16.87 -4.05 -6.48
C LEU A 24 15.40 -3.86 -6.84
N MET A 25 14.53 -4.20 -5.89
CA MET A 25 13.14 -3.72 -5.84
C MET A 25 13.03 -2.73 -4.68
N LEU A 26 12.11 -1.76 -4.78
CA LEU A 26 11.88 -0.74 -3.76
C LEU A 26 10.41 -0.77 -3.32
N PHE A 27 10.15 -0.34 -2.10
CA PHE A 27 8.77 -0.15 -1.64
C PHE A 27 8.12 1.04 -2.35
N ASP A 28 6.88 0.85 -2.77
CA ASP A 28 6.09 1.90 -3.42
C ASP A 28 5.41 2.80 -2.38
N VAL A 29 6.22 3.71 -1.82
CA VAL A 29 5.78 4.65 -0.78
C VAL A 29 4.68 5.58 -1.30
N ARG A 30 4.75 5.98 -2.58
CA ARG A 30 3.73 6.86 -3.17
C ARG A 30 2.37 6.19 -3.25
N LEU A 31 2.32 4.89 -3.60
CA LEU A 31 1.07 4.13 -3.59
C LEU A 31 0.48 4.00 -2.18
N HIS A 32 1.33 3.78 -1.17
CA HIS A 32 0.88 3.79 0.23
C HIS A 32 0.23 5.15 0.61
N HIS A 33 0.86 6.27 0.26
CA HIS A 33 0.27 7.60 0.51
C HIS A 33 -1.07 7.81 -0.22
N HIS A 34 -1.22 7.32 -1.46
CA HIS A 34 -2.51 7.36 -2.16
C HIS A 34 -3.59 6.58 -1.41
N PHE A 35 -3.26 5.42 -0.82
CA PHE A 35 -4.22 4.69 0.01
C PHE A 35 -4.59 5.44 1.29
N HIS A 36 -3.60 6.05 1.95
CA HIS A 36 -3.84 6.90 3.11
C HIS A 36 -4.79 8.06 2.76
N ASP A 37 -4.46 8.83 1.73
CA ASP A 37 -5.22 10.00 1.28
C ASP A 37 -6.64 9.63 0.86
N ALA A 38 -6.81 8.56 0.06
CA ALA A 38 -8.13 8.07 -0.34
C ALA A 38 -8.97 7.64 0.87
N SER A 39 -8.35 6.98 1.85
CA SER A 39 -9.03 6.53 3.06
C SER A 39 -9.52 7.69 3.96
N LYS A 40 -8.85 8.84 3.90
CA LYS A 40 -9.19 10.07 4.64
C LYS A 40 -10.19 10.96 3.90
N ALA A 41 -9.99 11.13 2.59
CA ALA A 41 -10.85 11.99 1.76
C ALA A 41 -12.18 11.33 1.37
N GLY A 42 -12.26 9.99 1.42
CA GLY A 42 -13.50 9.27 1.13
C GLY A 42 -14.00 9.56 -0.28
N ALA A 43 -15.24 10.03 -0.42
CA ALA A 43 -15.85 10.33 -1.71
C ALA A 43 -15.20 11.52 -2.44
N ASP A 44 -14.40 12.36 -1.77
CA ASP A 44 -13.74 13.50 -2.41
C ASP A 44 -12.44 13.11 -3.12
N TYR A 45 -11.95 11.87 -2.94
CA TYR A 45 -10.80 11.35 -3.66
C TYR A 45 -11.21 10.80 -5.02
N ASP A 46 -10.46 11.15 -6.08
CA ASP A 46 -10.66 10.63 -7.42
C ASP A 46 -9.88 9.31 -7.62
N LEU A 47 -10.56 8.17 -7.55
CA LEU A 47 -9.92 6.86 -7.64
C LEU A 47 -9.20 6.60 -8.97
N ARG A 48 -9.50 7.36 -10.03
CA ARG A 48 -8.80 7.24 -11.31
C ARG A 48 -7.33 7.59 -11.20
N THR A 49 -6.95 8.38 -10.20
CA THR A 49 -5.57 8.84 -9.97
C THR A 49 -4.81 7.99 -8.95
N ILE A 50 -5.38 6.88 -8.46
CA ILE A 50 -4.79 6.08 -7.36
C ILE A 50 -3.37 5.55 -7.66
N PHE A 51 -3.01 5.41 -8.94
CA PHE A 51 -1.68 4.96 -9.38
C PHE A 51 -0.79 6.08 -9.91
N ASP A 52 -1.23 7.34 -9.88
CA ASP A 52 -0.48 8.46 -10.46
C ASP A 52 0.84 8.69 -9.72
N GLY A 53 1.94 8.71 -10.48
CA GLY A 53 3.28 8.92 -9.92
C GLY A 53 3.78 7.78 -9.02
N THR A 54 3.12 6.62 -9.01
CA THR A 54 3.55 5.46 -8.23
C THR A 54 4.72 4.72 -8.89
N LEU A 55 5.50 4.00 -8.07
CA LEU A 55 6.59 3.19 -8.59
C LEU A 55 6.04 2.03 -9.43
N VAL A 56 4.95 1.40 -9.01
CA VAL A 56 4.32 0.29 -9.74
C VAL A 56 3.81 0.71 -11.12
N ALA A 57 3.40 1.97 -11.30
CA ALA A 57 2.98 2.48 -12.60
C ALA A 57 4.15 2.71 -13.56
N SER A 58 5.34 3.03 -13.04
CA SER A 58 6.52 3.36 -13.87
C SER A 58 7.51 2.20 -14.03
N HIS A 59 7.74 1.43 -12.97
CA HIS A 59 8.70 0.33 -12.86
C HIS A 59 8.05 -0.90 -12.18
N PRO A 60 7.04 -1.53 -12.81
CA PRO A 60 6.28 -2.61 -12.20
C PRO A 60 7.14 -3.81 -11.74
N ASP A 61 8.22 -4.11 -12.46
CA ASP A 61 9.14 -5.21 -12.12
C ASP A 61 10.07 -4.91 -10.92
N HIS A 62 10.13 -3.64 -10.49
CA HIS A 62 10.96 -3.17 -9.38
C HIS A 62 10.14 -2.64 -8.20
N ALA A 63 8.81 -2.74 -8.25
CA ALA A 63 7.92 -2.21 -7.23
C ALA A 63 7.45 -3.29 -6.26
N VAL A 64 7.70 -3.09 -4.97
CA VAL A 64 7.03 -3.81 -3.89
C VAL A 64 5.88 -2.95 -3.38
N THR A 65 4.65 -3.36 -3.68
CA THR A 65 3.45 -2.62 -3.28
C THR A 65 3.01 -3.04 -1.88
N LEU A 66 2.57 -2.08 -1.06
CA LEU A 66 2.15 -2.32 0.32
C LEU A 66 0.99 -1.40 0.70
N VAL A 67 0.18 -1.84 1.67
CA VAL A 67 -0.88 -1.01 2.28
C VAL A 67 -0.35 -0.30 3.52
N GLU A 68 0.39 -1.00 4.37
CA GLU A 68 0.91 -0.49 5.64
C GLU A 68 2.18 -1.28 6.02
N ASN A 69 2.98 -0.75 6.94
CA ASN A 69 4.12 -1.42 7.56
C ASN A 69 4.30 -0.95 9.01
N HIS A 70 5.37 -1.43 9.65
CA HIS A 70 5.69 -1.07 11.03
C HIS A 70 6.00 0.40 11.29
N ASP A 71 6.40 1.18 10.29
CA ASP A 71 6.67 2.62 10.46
C ASP A 71 5.42 3.48 10.27
N THR A 72 4.44 2.99 9.49
CA THR A 72 3.25 3.74 9.07
C THR A 72 2.01 3.46 9.92
N GLN A 73 2.02 2.38 10.73
CA GLN A 73 0.98 2.10 11.71
C GLN A 73 0.88 3.21 12.78
N PRO A 74 -0.24 3.30 13.53
CA PRO A 74 -0.45 4.38 14.51
C PRO A 74 0.68 4.52 15.53
N LEU A 75 0.99 5.77 15.90
CA LEU A 75 2.03 6.13 16.88
C LEU A 75 3.46 5.69 16.54
N GLN A 76 3.78 5.49 15.26
CA GLN A 76 5.13 5.11 14.80
C GLN A 76 5.81 6.24 14.00
N SER A 77 7.07 6.01 13.60
CA SER A 77 7.98 7.05 13.11
C SER A 77 7.49 7.79 11.85
N LEU A 78 6.73 7.10 11.00
CA LEU A 78 6.19 7.58 9.73
C LEU A 78 4.67 7.45 9.72
N GLU A 79 4.03 7.64 10.88
CA GLU A 79 2.58 7.46 11.09
C GLU A 79 1.73 8.05 9.96
N THR A 80 1.19 7.16 9.14
CA THR A 80 0.31 7.46 7.99
C THR A 80 -0.66 6.28 7.75
N PRO A 81 -1.45 5.89 8.78
CA PRO A 81 -2.25 4.68 8.73
C PRO A 81 -3.38 4.78 7.70
N VAL A 82 -3.68 3.68 7.01
CA VAL A 82 -4.84 3.60 6.11
C VAL A 82 -6.09 3.30 6.94
N GLU A 83 -7.19 4.03 6.74
CA GLU A 83 -8.41 3.79 7.53
C GLU A 83 -8.96 2.36 7.30
N PRO A 84 -9.45 1.67 8.36
CA PRO A 84 -9.85 0.27 8.28
C PRO A 84 -10.88 -0.05 7.18
N TRP A 85 -11.76 0.90 6.87
CA TRP A 85 -12.78 0.72 5.83
C TRP A 85 -12.19 0.60 4.42
N PHE A 86 -11.04 1.23 4.17
CA PHE A 86 -10.37 1.25 2.87
C PHE A 86 -9.31 0.14 2.72
N LYS A 87 -8.77 -0.38 3.83
CA LYS A 87 -7.75 -1.46 3.80
C LYS A 87 -8.13 -2.65 2.90
N PRO A 88 -9.36 -3.22 2.94
CA PRO A 88 -9.74 -4.30 2.03
C PRO A 88 -9.64 -3.92 0.54
N LEU A 89 -9.97 -2.67 0.20
CA LEU A 89 -9.92 -2.14 -1.16
C LEU A 89 -8.47 -1.95 -1.62
N ALA A 90 -7.63 -1.35 -0.76
CA ALA A 90 -6.19 -1.20 -1.00
C ALA A 90 -5.51 -2.56 -1.21
N TYR A 91 -5.85 -3.56 -0.37
CA TYR A 91 -5.35 -4.92 -0.54
C TYR A 91 -5.82 -5.56 -1.85
N ALA A 92 -7.06 -5.33 -2.29
CA ALA A 92 -7.54 -5.82 -3.58
C ALA A 92 -6.72 -5.21 -4.74
N LEU A 93 -6.40 -3.91 -4.68
CA LEU A 93 -5.60 -3.22 -5.69
C LEU A 93 -4.18 -3.81 -5.80
N ILE A 94 -3.50 -4.11 -4.69
CA ILE A 94 -2.13 -4.67 -4.77
C ILE A 94 -2.13 -6.18 -5.03
N LEU A 95 -3.15 -6.93 -4.59
CA LEU A 95 -3.16 -8.39 -4.68
C LEU A 95 -3.77 -8.92 -5.98
N LEU A 96 -4.69 -8.20 -6.62
CA LEU A 96 -5.42 -8.74 -7.78
C LEU A 96 -4.92 -8.21 -9.12
N ARG A 97 -4.06 -7.19 -9.11
CA ARG A 97 -3.40 -6.67 -10.30
C ARG A 97 -2.15 -7.49 -10.68
N GLU A 98 -1.81 -7.44 -11.96
CA GLU A 98 -0.63 -8.11 -12.55
C GLU A 98 0.68 -7.39 -12.23
N GLN A 99 0.65 -6.09 -11.97
CA GLN A 99 1.85 -5.28 -11.74
C GLN A 99 2.31 -5.31 -10.27
N GLY A 100 3.63 -5.29 -10.07
CA GLY A 100 4.25 -5.20 -8.76
C GLY A 100 4.27 -6.52 -7.96
N VAL A 101 5.06 -6.51 -6.90
CA VAL A 101 5.15 -7.59 -5.92
C VAL A 101 4.44 -7.15 -4.64
N PRO A 102 3.21 -7.63 -4.37
CA PRO A 102 2.49 -7.21 -3.17
C PRO A 102 3.10 -7.78 -1.89
N SER A 103 3.20 -6.94 -0.88
CA SER A 103 3.59 -7.26 0.49
C SER A 103 2.37 -7.19 1.42
N VAL A 104 2.16 -8.24 2.21
CA VAL A 104 1.07 -8.30 3.20
C VAL A 104 1.62 -7.97 4.57
N PHE A 105 0.99 -7.01 5.25
CA PHE A 105 1.42 -6.62 6.59
C PHE A 105 0.89 -7.59 7.66
N HIS A 106 1.76 -7.96 8.60
CA HIS A 106 1.44 -8.92 9.65
C HIS A 106 0.28 -8.45 10.55
N ALA A 107 0.29 -7.18 10.98
CA ALA A 107 -0.75 -6.64 11.85
C ALA A 107 -2.11 -6.57 11.14
N ASP A 108 -2.15 -6.36 9.83
CA ASP A 108 -3.42 -6.40 9.08
C ASP A 108 -3.93 -7.83 8.89
N LEU A 109 -3.05 -8.83 8.80
CA LEU A 109 -3.45 -10.22 8.64
C LEU A 109 -3.93 -10.86 9.95
N TYR A 110 -3.26 -10.54 11.07
CA TYR A 110 -3.50 -11.21 12.35
C TYR A 110 -4.08 -10.30 13.44
N GLY A 111 -4.14 -9.00 13.19
CA GLY A 111 -4.40 -7.99 14.20
C GLY A 111 -3.13 -7.63 15.00
N ALA A 112 -3.21 -6.53 15.73
CA ALA A 112 -2.21 -6.10 16.71
C ALA A 112 -2.88 -5.34 17.87
N ASP A 113 -2.28 -5.44 19.05
CA ASP A 113 -2.66 -4.71 20.26
C ASP A 113 -1.35 -4.24 20.92
N TYR A 114 -1.20 -2.92 21.09
CA TYR A 114 -0.01 -2.31 21.69
C TYR A 114 -0.36 -0.96 22.31
N SER A 115 0.51 -0.49 23.20
CA SER A 115 0.46 0.88 23.73
C SER A 115 1.73 1.62 23.33
N ASP A 116 1.58 2.88 22.93
CA ASP A 116 2.72 3.77 22.68
C ASP A 116 2.39 5.21 23.08
N LYS A 117 3.41 6.08 23.08
CA LYS A 117 3.25 7.49 23.41
C LYS A 117 2.84 8.30 22.19
N GLY A 118 1.78 9.07 22.34
CA GLY A 118 1.33 10.02 21.32
C GLY A 118 2.21 11.26 21.24
N GLY A 119 1.94 12.10 20.23
CA GLY A 119 2.55 13.42 20.11
C GLY A 119 2.22 14.38 21.27
N ASP A 120 1.23 14.04 22.10
CA ASP A 120 0.87 14.71 23.34
C ASP A 120 1.71 14.26 24.56
N GLY A 121 2.52 13.21 24.41
CA GLY A 121 3.33 12.62 25.47
C GLY A 121 2.58 11.64 26.38
N GLU A 122 1.29 11.44 26.15
CA GLU A 122 0.44 10.50 26.89
C GLU A 122 0.51 9.10 26.28
N GLU A 123 0.18 8.08 27.07
CA GLU A 123 0.14 6.69 26.62
C GLU A 123 -1.24 6.37 26.03
N HIS A 124 -1.25 5.84 24.80
CA HIS A 124 -2.47 5.50 24.08
C HIS A 124 -2.45 4.01 23.72
N ALA A 125 -3.56 3.32 23.96
CA ALA A 125 -3.74 1.94 23.53
C ALA A 125 -4.27 1.90 22.09
N ILE A 126 -3.58 1.15 21.23
CA ILE A 126 -3.93 0.93 19.84
C ILE A 126 -4.40 -0.50 19.65
N VAL A 127 -5.58 -0.65 19.05
CA VAL A 127 -6.13 -1.95 18.64
C VAL A 127 -6.33 -1.94 17.13
N MET A 128 -5.58 -2.79 16.44
CA MET A 128 -5.68 -3.03 15.01
C MET A 128 -6.39 -4.37 14.80
N PRO A 129 -7.66 -4.41 14.40
CA PRO A 129 -8.33 -5.66 14.09
C PRO A 129 -7.75 -6.28 12.81
N ALA A 130 -7.75 -7.61 12.74
CA ALA A 130 -7.41 -8.32 11.51
C ALA A 130 -8.41 -7.98 10.39
N ILE A 131 -7.91 -7.85 9.17
CA ILE A 131 -8.72 -7.60 7.99
C ILE A 131 -9.34 -8.91 7.52
N GLU A 132 -10.62 -9.11 7.86
CA GLU A 132 -11.34 -10.37 7.63
C GLU A 132 -11.29 -10.86 6.17
N ALA A 133 -11.29 -9.93 5.20
CA ALA A 133 -11.25 -10.25 3.78
C ALA A 133 -9.85 -10.66 3.27
N LEU A 134 -8.78 -10.33 3.99
CA LEU A 134 -7.41 -10.47 3.51
C LEU A 134 -7.00 -11.93 3.22
N PRO A 135 -7.32 -12.93 4.07
CA PRO A 135 -7.07 -14.33 3.72
C PRO A 135 -7.76 -14.76 2.42
N LYS A 136 -8.94 -14.21 2.11
CA LYS A 136 -9.68 -14.51 0.88
C LYS A 136 -9.10 -13.80 -0.33
N LEU A 137 -8.59 -12.58 -0.18
CA LEU A 137 -7.85 -11.90 -1.25
C LEU A 137 -6.54 -12.61 -1.58
N ILE A 138 -5.80 -13.10 -0.58
CA ILE A 138 -4.60 -13.92 -0.79
C ILE A 138 -4.95 -15.21 -1.53
N GLU A 139 -6.04 -15.88 -1.13
CA GLU A 139 -6.54 -17.07 -1.83
C GLU A 139 -6.91 -16.73 -3.29
N ALA A 140 -7.57 -15.58 -3.51
CA ALA A 140 -7.99 -15.13 -4.83
C ALA A 140 -6.80 -14.83 -5.74
N ARG A 141 -5.76 -14.12 -5.26
CA ARG A 141 -4.51 -13.90 -6.00
C ARG A 141 -3.92 -15.22 -6.48
N ARG A 142 -3.78 -16.18 -5.56
CA ARG A 142 -3.18 -17.49 -5.86
C ARG A 142 -3.95 -18.29 -6.92
N ARG A 143 -5.28 -18.17 -6.95
CA ARG A 143 -6.15 -19.03 -7.77
C ARG A 143 -6.63 -18.39 -9.06
N PHE A 144 -6.82 -17.07 -9.07
CA PHE A 144 -7.63 -16.40 -10.08
C PHE A 144 -6.98 -15.17 -10.71
N ALA A 145 -6.06 -14.48 -10.03
CA ALA A 145 -5.37 -13.29 -10.57
C ALA A 145 -4.23 -13.70 -11.53
N ASN A 146 -4.58 -14.39 -12.62
CA ASN A 146 -3.66 -14.81 -13.67
C ASN A 146 -4.24 -14.48 -15.04
N GLY A 147 -3.37 -14.18 -16.00
CA GLY A 147 -3.78 -13.86 -17.37
C GLY A 147 -3.86 -12.36 -17.61
N PRO A 148 -4.37 -11.95 -18.79
CA PRO A 148 -4.38 -10.55 -19.19
C PRO A 148 -5.30 -9.71 -18.31
N GLN A 149 -4.81 -8.55 -17.89
CA GLN A 149 -5.58 -7.54 -17.16
C GLN A 149 -6.28 -6.57 -18.14
N THR A 150 -7.41 -6.00 -17.71
CA THR A 150 -8.08 -4.87 -18.37
C THR A 150 -8.48 -3.88 -17.29
N ASP A 151 -7.98 -2.65 -17.37
CA ASP A 151 -8.24 -1.60 -16.39
C ASP A 151 -9.45 -0.76 -16.80
N LEU A 152 -10.41 -0.58 -15.88
CA LEU A 152 -11.58 0.28 -15.99
C LEU A 152 -11.50 1.39 -14.93
N PHE A 153 -10.82 2.47 -15.29
CA PHE A 153 -10.55 3.64 -14.43
C PHE A 153 -11.27 4.86 -15.02
N ASP A 154 -12.57 4.72 -15.30
CA ASP A 154 -13.39 5.71 -15.98
C ASP A 154 -14.38 6.46 -15.06
N ASP A 155 -14.56 5.99 -13.82
CA ASP A 155 -15.39 6.63 -12.79
C ASP A 155 -14.54 7.02 -11.55
N PRO A 156 -14.75 8.22 -10.96
CA PRO A 156 -13.96 8.69 -9.82
C PRO A 156 -14.19 7.93 -8.51
N HIS A 157 -15.23 7.10 -8.42
CA HIS A 157 -15.62 6.38 -7.19
C HIS A 157 -15.71 4.86 -7.39
N LEU A 158 -15.69 4.38 -8.63
CA LEU A 158 -15.78 2.96 -8.97
C LEU A 158 -14.73 2.59 -10.03
N ILE A 159 -13.72 1.82 -9.63
CA ILE A 159 -12.65 1.33 -10.51
C ILE A 159 -12.54 -0.19 -10.42
N GLY A 160 -12.02 -0.85 -11.47
CA GLY A 160 -11.84 -2.30 -11.49
C GLY A 160 -11.07 -2.83 -12.69
#